data_AF-A0A7Z0MNR3-F1
#
_entry.id   AF-A0A7Z0MNR3-F1
#
_cell.length_a   1.000
_cell.length_b   1.000
_cell.length_c   1.000
_cell.angle_alpha   90.00
_cell.angle_beta   90.00
_cell.angle_gamma   90.00
#
_symmetry.space_group_name_H-M   'P 1'
#
loop_
_entity.id
_entity.type
_entity.pdbx_description
1 polymer ?
#
loop_
_entity_poly.entity_id
_entity_poly.type
_entity_poly.pdbx_seq_one_letter_code
_entity_poly.pdbx_strand_id
1 'polypeptide(L)'
;MKSLITEKISASSFQYWLDISVIIGLLYLPVSVLQLNLLLLNHLPTGGDTASHIFYAQQFCQYFPQSGLTQWLPEVFGGFPFLSYYFPLPFIVIFLLNQILPFSLAFKFAAFLPAIVLPAFVYVISIDFLKLSRYASVFCCSRLADFYTTRAALYLGRQLTKHSVR
;
A
#
# COMPACT_ATOMS: atom_id res chain seq x y z
N MET A 1 -36.12 18.80 25.12
CA MET A 1 -36.08 17.70 24.13
C MET A 1 -35.42 18.12 22.81
N LYS A 2 -35.81 19.24 22.18
CA LYS A 2 -35.14 19.75 20.96
C LYS A 2 -33.65 20.06 21.15
N SER A 3 -33.26 20.70 22.26
CA SER A 3 -31.85 21.03 22.57
C SER A 3 -30.94 19.80 22.62
N LEU A 4 -31.38 18.73 23.29
CA LEU A 4 -30.63 17.48 23.41
C LEU A 4 -30.44 16.76 22.07
N ILE A 5 -31.41 16.86 21.16
CA ILE A 5 -31.32 16.29 19.82
C ILE A 5 -30.30 17.08 18.99
N THR A 6 -30.35 18.41 19.04
CA THR A 6 -29.40 19.28 18.34
C THR A 6 -27.97 19.08 18.83
N GLU A 7 -27.78 18.94 20.14
CA GLU A 7 -26.47 18.69 20.75
C GLU A 7 -25.90 17.32 20.35
N LYS A 8 -26.73 16.27 20.35
CA LYS A 8 -26.33 14.93 19.90
C LYS A 8 -25.98 14.89 18.41
N ILE A 9 -26.73 15.61 17.56
CA ILE A 9 -26.43 15.74 16.13
C ILE A 9 -25.12 16.50 15.92
N SER A 10 -24.92 17.61 16.64
CA SER A 10 -23.68 18.40 16.60
C SER A 10 -22.45 17.58 17.01
N ALA A 11 -22.54 16.84 18.12
CA ALA A 11 -21.47 15.96 18.59
C ALA A 11 -21.16 14.83 17.59
N SER A 12 -22.19 14.28 16.93
CA SER A 12 -22.00 13.25 15.89
C SER A 12 -21.33 13.80 14.63
N SER A 13 -21.64 15.05 14.25
CA SER A 13 -21.01 15.73 13.12
C SER A 13 -19.55 16.07 13.40
N PHE A 14 -19.25 16.55 14.61
CA PHE A 14 -17.88 16.82 15.03
C PHE A 14 -17.02 15.55 15.01
N GLN A 15 -17.54 14.44 15.54
CA GLN A 15 -16.83 13.16 15.54
C GLN A 15 -16.53 12.65 14.13
N TYR A 16 -17.46 12.84 13.20
CA TYR A 16 -17.26 12.47 11.79
C TYR A 16 -16.09 13.23 11.16
N TRP A 17 -16.02 14.55 11.36
CA TRP A 17 -14.91 15.37 10.86
C TRP A 17 -13.58 15.04 11.53
N LEU A 18 -13.59 14.70 12.82
CA LEU A 18 -12.42 14.18 13.51
C LEU A 18 -11.93 12.87 12.87
N ASP A 19 -12.83 11.91 12.64
CA ASP A 19 -12.48 10.61 12.06
C ASP A 19 -11.87 10.79 10.65
N ILE A 20 -12.42 11.69 9.82
CA ILE A 20 -11.83 12.07 8.53
C ILE A 20 -10.43 12.64 8.70
N SER A 21 -10.25 13.58 9.65
CA SER A 21 -8.96 14.24 9.88
C SER A 21 -7.88 13.23 10.29
N VAL A 22 -8.23 12.26 11.14
CA VAL A 22 -7.34 11.15 11.52
C VAL A 22 -6.98 10.31 10.30
N ILE A 23 -7.96 9.91 9.49
CA ILE A 23 -7.72 9.11 8.27
C ILE A 23 -6.78 9.83 7.31
N ILE A 24 -7.00 11.13 7.06
CA ILE A 24 -6.12 11.94 6.20
C ILE A 24 -4.70 11.96 6.78
N GLY A 25 -4.55 12.17 8.09
CA GLY A 25 -3.25 12.13 8.76
C GLY A 25 -2.55 10.77 8.61
N LEU A 26 -3.28 9.66 8.81
CA LEU A 26 -2.77 8.30 8.68
C LEU A 26 -2.33 7.96 7.26
N LEU A 27 -3.03 8.48 6.24
CA LEU A 27 -2.63 8.33 4.83
C LEU A 27 -1.43 9.22 4.48
N TYR A 28 -1.38 10.43 5.03
CA TYR A 28 -0.31 11.39 4.76
C TYR A 28 1.05 10.92 5.30
N LEU A 29 1.09 10.31 6.48
CA LEU A 29 2.35 9.92 7.14
C LEU A 29 3.24 9.01 6.25
N PRO A 30 2.78 7.87 5.73
CA PRO A 30 3.58 7.06 4.80
C PRO A 30 3.98 7.83 3.53
N VAL A 31 3.09 8.67 2.99
CA VAL A 31 3.38 9.46 1.79
C VAL A 31 4.45 10.51 2.03
N SER A 32 4.51 11.10 3.23
CA SER A 32 5.46 12.17 3.57
C SER A 32 6.93 11.73 3.52
N VAL A 33 7.20 10.43 3.69
CA VAL A 33 8.55 9.85 3.62
C VAL A 33 8.85 9.23 2.26
N LEU A 34 7.86 9.10 1.37
CA LEU A 34 8.07 8.58 0.02
C LEU A 34 8.66 9.68 -0.86
N GLN A 35 9.75 9.34 -1.56
CA GLN A 35 10.31 10.22 -2.58
C GLN A 35 9.47 10.13 -3.85
N LEU A 36 8.37 10.89 -3.90
CA LEU A 36 7.40 10.86 -5.02
C LEU A 36 8.07 11.07 -6.39
N ASN A 37 9.11 11.90 -6.46
CA ASN A 37 9.89 12.10 -7.67
C ASN A 37 10.49 10.79 -8.21
N LEU A 38 11.02 9.92 -7.35
CA LEU A 38 11.54 8.60 -7.74
C LEU A 38 10.43 7.60 -8.08
N LEU A 39 9.29 7.71 -7.38
CA LEU A 39 8.14 6.87 -7.64
C LEU A 39 7.59 7.10 -9.05
N LEU A 40 7.64 8.33 -9.54
CA LEU A 40 7.12 8.71 -10.86
C LEU A 40 8.08 8.45 -12.04
N LEU A 41 9.36 8.16 -11.78
CA LEU A 41 10.31 7.82 -12.85
C LEU A 41 9.94 6.50 -13.54
N ASN A 42 10.13 6.40 -14.85
CA ASN A 42 9.87 5.15 -15.59
C ASN A 42 11.04 4.16 -15.50
N HIS A 43 11.40 3.78 -14.27
CA HIS A 43 12.44 2.80 -13.98
C HIS A 43 11.89 1.68 -13.09
N LEU A 44 12.33 0.46 -13.38
CA LEU A 44 12.00 -0.70 -12.58
C LEU A 44 12.64 -0.61 -11.19
N PRO A 45 11.91 -0.94 -10.12
CA PRO A 45 12.50 -0.99 -8.79
C PRO A 45 13.48 -2.16 -8.67
N THR A 46 14.51 -1.97 -7.85
CA THR A 46 15.55 -2.98 -7.59
C THR A 46 15.68 -3.26 -6.09
N GLY A 47 16.20 -4.43 -5.74
CA GLY A 47 16.42 -4.88 -4.37
C GLY A 47 15.84 -6.27 -4.12
N GLY A 48 16.25 -6.91 -3.02
CA GLY A 48 15.76 -8.21 -2.54
C GLY A 48 15.26 -9.16 -3.65
N ASP A 49 14.07 -9.71 -3.46
CA ASP A 49 13.41 -10.60 -4.41
C ASP A 49 12.51 -9.84 -5.41
N THR A 50 12.66 -8.52 -5.53
CA THR A 50 11.80 -7.69 -6.39
C THR A 50 11.95 -8.06 -7.87
N ALA A 51 13.14 -8.47 -8.30
CA ALA A 51 13.38 -8.92 -9.67
C ALA A 51 12.49 -10.11 -10.06
N SER A 52 12.33 -11.08 -9.14
CA SER A 52 11.43 -12.22 -9.35
C SER A 52 9.98 -11.73 -9.48
N HIS A 53 9.53 -10.85 -8.58
CA HIS A 53 8.16 -10.33 -8.61
C HIS A 53 7.87 -9.53 -9.89
N ILE A 54 8.84 -8.75 -10.38
CA ILE A 54 8.77 -8.05 -11.66
C ILE A 54 8.57 -9.06 -12.79
N PHE A 55 9.40 -10.10 -12.84
CA PHE A 55 9.29 -11.15 -13.85
C PHE A 55 7.88 -11.78 -13.83
N TYR A 56 7.41 -12.25 -12.67
CA TYR A 56 6.06 -12.80 -12.54
C TYR A 56 4.98 -11.79 -12.98
N ALA A 57 5.06 -10.54 -12.56
CA ALA A 57 4.09 -9.52 -12.96
C ALA A 57 4.08 -9.24 -14.46
N GLN A 58 5.23 -9.25 -15.13
CA GLN A 58 5.32 -9.09 -16.58
C GLN A 58 4.67 -10.28 -17.31
N GLN A 59 5.00 -11.51 -16.89
CA GLN A 59 4.39 -12.72 -17.45
C GLN A 59 2.87 -12.70 -17.26
N PHE A 60 2.40 -12.37 -16.06
CA PHE A 60 0.97 -12.24 -15.79
C PHE A 60 0.30 -11.23 -16.72
N CYS A 61 0.87 -10.03 -16.88
CA CYS A 61 0.28 -9.01 -17.74
C CYS A 61 0.23 -9.42 -19.21
N GLN A 62 1.21 -10.19 -19.67
CA GLN A 62 1.29 -10.67 -21.05
C GLN A 62 0.27 -11.76 -21.35
N TYR A 63 0.06 -12.70 -20.43
CA TYR A 63 -0.66 -13.94 -20.71
C TYR A 63 -2.02 -14.08 -20.03
N PHE A 64 -2.29 -13.33 -18.96
CA PHE A 64 -3.59 -13.32 -18.29
C PHE A 64 -4.77 -13.09 -19.26
N PRO A 65 -4.69 -12.16 -20.24
CA PRO A 65 -5.78 -11.93 -21.19
C PRO A 65 -6.10 -13.15 -22.08
N GLN A 66 -5.16 -14.07 -22.27
CA GLN A 66 -5.27 -15.17 -23.23
C GLN A 66 -5.49 -16.53 -22.54
N SER A 67 -4.86 -16.73 -21.39
CA SER A 67 -4.73 -18.04 -20.73
C SER A 67 -5.25 -18.07 -19.28
N GLY A 68 -5.79 -16.94 -18.79
CA GLY A 68 -6.32 -16.85 -17.43
C GLY A 68 -5.24 -16.90 -16.36
N LEU A 69 -5.61 -17.37 -15.16
CA LEU A 69 -4.75 -17.30 -13.97
C LEU A 69 -3.70 -18.41 -13.89
N THR A 70 -3.91 -19.56 -14.55
CA THR A 70 -3.15 -20.80 -14.34
C THR A 70 -2.41 -21.23 -15.60
N GLN A 71 -1.51 -20.38 -16.09
CA GLN A 71 -0.66 -20.69 -17.25
C GLN A 71 0.51 -21.60 -16.86
N TRP A 72 1.08 -22.36 -17.79
CA TRP A 72 2.36 -23.03 -17.57
C TRP A 72 3.55 -22.05 -17.72
N LEU A 73 4.45 -22.03 -16.74
CA LEU A 73 5.64 -21.16 -16.72
C LEU A 73 6.93 -22.00 -16.77
N PRO A 74 7.51 -22.29 -17.95
CA PRO A 74 8.67 -23.17 -18.09
C PRO A 74 9.98 -22.58 -17.55
N GLU A 75 10.07 -21.26 -17.39
CA GLU A 75 11.29 -20.52 -17.06
C GLU A 75 11.76 -20.75 -15.62
N VAL A 76 10.89 -21.27 -14.74
CA VAL A 76 11.17 -21.40 -13.31
C VAL A 76 11.03 -22.86 -12.86
N PHE A 77 12.07 -23.38 -12.21
CA PHE A 77 12.13 -24.76 -11.67
C PHE A 77 11.82 -25.88 -12.67
N GLY A 78 12.09 -25.67 -13.96
CA GLY A 78 11.79 -26.66 -15.02
C GLY A 78 10.31 -26.72 -15.42
N GLY A 79 9.51 -25.76 -14.95
CA GLY A 79 8.11 -25.61 -15.30
C GLY A 79 7.14 -25.91 -14.16
N PHE A 80 6.27 -24.94 -13.86
CA PHE A 80 5.13 -25.16 -12.96
C PHE A 80 3.94 -24.25 -13.31
N PRO A 81 2.72 -24.55 -12.84
CA PRO A 81 1.57 -23.69 -13.05
C PRO A 81 1.72 -22.33 -12.36
N PHE A 82 1.58 -21.25 -13.11
CA PHE A 82 1.67 -19.87 -12.69
C PHE A 82 0.78 -19.62 -11.44
N LEU A 83 1.30 -18.84 -10.48
CA LEU A 83 0.66 -18.55 -9.18
C LEU A 83 0.47 -19.73 -8.22
N SER A 84 1.08 -20.90 -8.45
CA SER A 84 1.06 -21.99 -7.46
C SER A 84 1.58 -21.58 -6.07
N TYR A 85 2.52 -20.63 -6.02
CA TYR A 85 3.18 -20.16 -4.80
C TYR A 85 2.91 -18.70 -4.47
N TYR A 86 2.16 -17.99 -5.31
CA TYR A 86 1.92 -16.56 -5.13
C TYR A 86 0.42 -16.26 -5.13
N PHE A 87 -0.01 -15.41 -4.20
CA PHE A 87 -1.39 -14.92 -4.17
C PHE A 87 -1.66 -14.07 -5.44
N PRO A 88 -2.75 -14.31 -6.20
CA PRO A 88 -3.03 -13.62 -7.47
C PRO A 88 -3.25 -12.10 -7.35
N LEU A 89 -3.82 -11.64 -6.23
CA LEU A 89 -4.36 -10.27 -6.12
C LEU A 89 -3.36 -9.16 -6.48
N PRO A 90 -2.10 -9.17 -6.00
CA PRO A 90 -1.13 -8.13 -6.37
C PRO A 90 -0.90 -8.06 -7.88
N PHE A 91 -0.84 -9.20 -8.58
CA PHE A 91 -0.64 -9.23 -10.03
C PHE A 91 -1.86 -8.73 -10.79
N ILE A 92 -3.06 -9.03 -10.31
CA ILE A 92 -4.30 -8.47 -10.86
C ILE A 92 -4.30 -6.95 -10.73
N VAL A 93 -3.95 -6.41 -9.55
CA VAL A 93 -3.87 -4.96 -9.33
C VAL A 93 -2.83 -4.33 -10.26
N ILE A 94 -1.65 -4.93 -10.40
CA ILE A 94 -0.61 -4.46 -11.33
C ILE A 94 -1.12 -4.46 -12.77
N PHE A 95 -1.78 -5.55 -13.20
CA PHE A 95 -2.33 -5.67 -14.55
C PHE A 95 -3.36 -4.60 -14.85
N LEU A 96 -4.28 -4.34 -13.91
CA LEU A 96 -5.31 -3.30 -14.05
C LEU A 96 -4.69 -1.90 -14.14
N LEU A 97 -3.69 -1.59 -13.30
CA LEU A 97 -2.96 -0.33 -13.36
C LEU A 97 -2.15 -0.19 -14.66
N ASN A 98 -1.58 -1.30 -15.16
CA ASN A 98 -0.81 -1.32 -16.40
C ASN A 98 -1.65 -1.04 -17.65
N GLN A 99 -2.99 -1.07 -17.57
CA GLN A 99 -3.86 -0.66 -18.67
C GLN A 99 -3.83 0.86 -18.92
N ILE A 100 -3.48 1.64 -17.89
CA ILE A 100 -3.51 3.11 -17.92
C ILE A 100 -2.16 3.76 -17.62
N LEU A 101 -1.21 3.01 -17.03
CA LEU A 101 0.13 3.47 -16.65
C LEU A 101 1.20 2.58 -17.28
N PRO A 102 2.43 3.10 -17.50
CA PRO A 102 3.57 2.25 -17.83
C PRO A 102 3.80 1.18 -16.76
N PHE A 103 4.23 -0.02 -17.17
CA PHE A 103 4.42 -1.17 -16.29
C PHE A 103 5.25 -0.86 -15.03
N SER A 104 6.32 -0.08 -15.17
CA SER A 104 7.19 0.27 -14.03
C SER A 104 6.45 1.11 -12.98
N LEU A 105 5.59 2.04 -13.40
CA LEU A 105 4.76 2.84 -12.51
C LEU A 105 3.66 1.97 -11.90
N ALA A 106 2.96 1.18 -12.71
CA ALA A 106 1.91 0.27 -12.25
C ALA A 106 2.43 -0.68 -11.15
N PHE A 107 3.60 -1.28 -11.36
CA PHE A 107 4.26 -2.14 -10.38
C PHE A 107 4.58 -1.40 -9.08
N LYS A 108 5.19 -0.21 -9.18
CA LYS A 108 5.55 0.59 -7.99
C LYS A 108 4.31 1.03 -7.21
N PHE A 109 3.30 1.56 -7.88
CA PHE A 109 2.06 1.96 -7.20
C PHE A 109 1.38 0.78 -6.52
N ALA A 110 1.27 -0.37 -7.19
CA ALA A 110 0.71 -1.57 -6.57
C ALA A 110 1.51 -2.04 -5.34
N ALA A 111 2.84 -1.90 -5.36
CA ALA A 111 3.70 -2.27 -4.23
C ALA A 111 3.56 -1.32 -3.03
N PHE A 112 3.43 -0.01 -3.26
CA PHE A 112 3.34 0.99 -2.18
C PHE A 112 1.93 1.24 -1.66
N LEU A 113 0.89 1.04 -2.49
CA LEU A 113 -0.50 1.31 -2.12
C LEU A 113 -0.94 0.61 -0.83
N PRO A 114 -0.62 -0.69 -0.59
CA PRO A 114 -0.98 -1.34 0.67
C PRO A 114 -0.35 -0.66 1.90
N ALA A 115 0.93 -0.27 1.82
CA ALA A 115 1.60 0.40 2.94
C ALA A 115 1.00 1.78 3.26
N ILE A 116 0.51 2.49 2.23
CA ILE A 116 -0.16 3.78 2.39
C ILE A 116 -1.55 3.60 3.00
N VAL A 117 -2.34 2.66 2.50
CA VAL A 117 -3.76 2.49 2.86
C VAL A 117 -3.94 1.75 4.19
N LEU A 118 -3.01 0.85 4.55
CA LEU A 118 -3.17 -0.04 5.70
C LEU A 118 -3.46 0.68 7.02
N PRO A 119 -2.75 1.74 7.44
CA PRO A 119 -3.03 2.40 8.71
C PRO A 119 -4.46 2.98 8.79
N ALA A 120 -4.93 3.59 7.70
CA ALA A 120 -6.28 4.11 7.59
C ALA A 120 -7.33 2.98 7.58
N PHE A 121 -7.06 1.89 6.85
CA PHE A 121 -7.97 0.74 6.80
C PHE A 121 -8.13 0.07 8.17
N VAL A 122 -7.01 -0.10 8.90
CA VAL A 122 -7.03 -0.63 10.27
C VAL A 122 -7.83 0.28 11.20
N TYR A 123 -7.73 1.61 11.06
CA TYR A 123 -8.52 2.55 11.86
C TYR A 123 -10.02 2.34 11.69
N VAL A 124 -10.49 2.29 10.43
CA VAL A 124 -11.89 2.10 10.08
C VAL A 124 -12.41 0.76 10.60
N ILE A 125 -11.70 -0.34 10.30
CA ILE A 125 -12.10 -1.69 10.74
C ILE A 125 -12.12 -1.80 12.27
N SER A 126 -11.19 -1.16 12.97
CA SER A 126 -11.12 -1.18 14.44
C SER A 126 -12.37 -0.57 15.07
N ILE A 127 -12.91 0.50 14.49
CA ILE A 127 -14.09 1.20 15.00
C ILE A 127 -15.38 0.50 14.52
N ASP A 128 -15.45 0.17 13.24
CA ASP A 128 -16.70 -0.28 12.62
C ASP A 128 -16.96 -1.76 12.82
N PHE A 129 -15.93 -2.61 12.76
CA PHE A 129 -16.07 -4.05 12.89
C PHE A 129 -15.77 -4.52 14.31
N LEU A 130 -14.64 -4.10 14.87
CA LEU A 130 -14.19 -4.55 16.20
C LEU A 130 -14.81 -3.74 17.36
N LYS A 131 -15.49 -2.63 17.07
CA LYS A 131 -16.14 -1.75 18.06
C LYS A 131 -15.18 -1.25 19.16
N LEU A 132 -13.90 -1.09 18.83
CA LEU A 132 -12.90 -0.57 19.75
C LEU A 132 -13.13 0.92 20.03
N SER A 133 -12.62 1.37 21.18
CA SER A 133 -12.63 2.80 21.49
C SER A 133 -11.78 3.57 20.47
N ARG A 134 -12.26 4.74 20.03
CA ARG A 134 -11.56 5.56 19.04
C ARG A 134 -10.14 5.92 19.49
N TYR A 135 -9.96 6.21 20.78
CA TYR A 135 -8.64 6.49 21.35
C TYR A 135 -7.67 5.31 21.19
N ALA A 136 -8.13 4.08 21.47
CA ALA A 136 -7.32 2.89 21.28
C ALA A 136 -6.98 2.66 19.79
N SER A 137 -7.95 2.88 18.89
CA SER A 137 -7.75 2.77 17.45
C SER A 137 -6.74 3.80 16.93
N VAL A 138 -6.85 5.07 17.32
CA VAL A 138 -5.86 6.12 16.97
C VAL A 138 -4.47 5.74 17.47
N PHE A 139 -4.34 5.30 18.72
CA PHE A 139 -3.05 4.91 19.28
C PHE A 139 -2.40 3.76 18.50
N CYS A 140 -3.15 2.69 18.21
CA CYS A 140 -2.65 1.55 17.45
C CYS A 140 -2.24 1.95 16.02
N CYS A 141 -3.10 2.69 15.31
CA CYS A 141 -2.85 3.07 13.92
C CYS A 141 -1.71 4.09 13.80
N SER A 142 -1.56 5.01 14.76
CA SER A 142 -0.44 5.95 14.80
C SER A 142 0.90 5.22 14.97
N ARG A 143 0.96 4.17 15.81
CA ARG A 143 2.15 3.33 15.96
C ARG A 143 2.48 2.54 14.70
N LEU A 144 1.46 2.05 14.00
CA LEU A 144 1.65 1.38 12.72
C LEU A 144 2.18 2.34 11.65
N ALA A 145 1.61 3.54 11.55
CA ALA A 145 2.07 4.58 10.64
C ALA A 145 3.53 5.00 10.96
N ASP A 146 3.84 5.20 12.25
CA ASP A 146 5.20 5.50 12.73
C ASP A 146 6.21 4.40 12.40
N PHE A 147 5.81 3.13 12.49
CA PHE A 147 6.67 2.02 12.10
C PHE A 147 7.07 2.13 10.62
N TYR A 148 6.12 2.42 9.72
CA TYR A 148 6.43 2.60 8.30
C TYR A 148 7.33 3.82 8.06
N THR A 149 7.03 4.97 8.67
CA THR A 149 7.79 6.20 8.47
C THR A 149 9.20 6.10 9.02
N THR A 150 9.36 5.60 10.26
CA THR A 150 10.66 5.45 10.91
C THR A 150 11.54 4.46 10.15
N ARG A 151 11.00 3.32 9.71
CA ARG A 151 11.78 2.36 8.92
C ARG A 151 12.21 2.96 7.59
N ALA A 152 11.30 3.61 6.86
CA ALA A 152 11.62 4.29 5.60
C ALA A 152 12.70 5.36 5.79
N ALA A 153 12.57 6.22 6.80
CA ALA A 153 13.53 7.29 7.11
C ALA A 153 14.92 6.73 7.44
N LEU A 154 14.99 5.65 8.24
CA LEU A 154 16.27 4.98 8.56
C LEU A 154 16.95 4.36 7.34
N TYR A 155 16.18 3.84 6.38
CA TYR A 155 16.74 3.34 5.13
C TYR A 155 17.27 4.48 4.26
N LEU A 156 16.51 5.58 4.13
CA LEU A 156 16.93 6.76 3.38
C LEU A 156 18.19 7.39 3.97
N GLY A 157 18.25 7.58 5.29
CA GLY A 157 19.43 8.09 5.99
C GLY A 157 20.67 7.24 5.73
N ARG A 158 20.54 5.90 5.78
CA ARG A 158 21.64 4.99 5.48
C ARG A 158 22.14 5.09 4.04
N GLN A 159 21.25 5.30 3.07
CA GLN A 159 21.68 5.47 1.67
C GLN A 159 22.45 6.77 1.47
N LEU A 160 21.97 7.88 2.03
CA LEU A 160 22.66 9.17 1.94
C LEU A 160 24.07 9.12 2.57
N THR A 161 24.23 8.44 3.70
CA THR A 161 25.55 8.27 4.32
C THR A 161 26.51 7.42 3.50
N LYS A 162 26.03 6.41 2.76
CA LYS A 162 26.90 5.57 1.93
C LYS A 162 27.43 6.31 0.69
N HIS A 163 26.66 7.24 0.15
CA HIS A 163 27.08 8.05 -0.99
C HIS A 163 28.00 9.22 -0.62
N SER A 164 27.97 9.68 0.64
CA SER A 164 28.84 10.75 1.16
C SER A 164 30.30 10.32 1.45
N VAL A 165 30.58 9.01 1.48
CA VAL A 165 31.91 8.45 1.82
C VAL A 165 32.65 7.97 0.55
N ARG A 166 32.18 8.38 -0.64
CA ARG A 166 32.87 8.20 -1.92
C ARG A 166 33.14 9.55 -2.54
#